data_AF-A0A3D2LDQ5-F1
#
_entry.id   AF-A0A3D2LDQ5-F1
#
_cell.length_a   1.000
_cell.length_b   1.000
_cell.length_c   1.000
_cell.angle_alpha   90.00
_cell.angle_beta   90.00
_cell.angle_gamma   90.00
#
_symmetry.space_group_name_H-M   'P 1'
#
loop_
_entity.id
_entity.type
_entity.pdbx_description
1 polymer ?
#
loop_
_entity_poly.entity_id
_entity_poly.type
_entity_poly.pdbx_seq_one_letter_code
_entity_poly.pdbx_strand_id
1 'polypeptide(L)' 'DILPWMDTDNFNPGYMMRSLHLMPKRGAHDIWQHSQDYWREKDEMPLIDLDGEEFVYDGIAARAKSKDNALV' A
#
# COMPACT_ATOMS: atom_id res chain seq x y z
N ASP A 1 7.95 -0.90 -16.55
CA ASP A 1 7.63 -2.30 -16.91
C ASP A 1 6.31 -2.76 -16.32
N ILE A 2 5.68 -3.75 -16.96
CA ILE A 2 4.45 -4.41 -16.49
C ILE A 2 4.81 -5.82 -16.01
N LEU A 3 4.54 -6.10 -14.74
CA LEU A 3 4.90 -7.33 -14.05
C LEU A 3 3.65 -8.17 -13.68
N PRO A 4 3.79 -9.48 -13.40
CA PRO A 4 2.71 -10.27 -12.80
C PRO A 4 2.20 -9.62 -11.51
N TRP A 5 0.93 -9.85 -11.19
CA TRP A 5 0.23 -9.25 -10.04
C TRP A 5 1.06 -9.21 -8.75
N MET A 6 1.80 -10.28 -8.51
CA MET A 6 2.68 -10.44 -7.37
C MET A 6 4.00 -11.09 -7.82
N ASP A 7 5.00 -11.01 -6.96
CA ASP A 7 6.26 -11.71 -7.15
C ASP A 7 6.06 -13.23 -6.98
N THR A 8 6.54 -14.02 -7.93
CA THR A 8 6.43 -15.49 -7.90
C THR A 8 7.41 -16.14 -6.93
N ASP A 9 8.48 -15.43 -6.56
CA ASP A 9 9.52 -15.95 -5.66
C ASP A 9 9.21 -15.60 -4.19
N ASN A 10 8.36 -14.61 -3.96
CA ASN A 10 7.98 -14.15 -2.61
C ASN A 10 6.72 -14.87 -2.10
N PHE A 11 6.92 -16.05 -1.51
CA PHE A 11 5.97 -16.86 -0.73
C PHE A 11 4.55 -16.96 -1.30
N ASN A 12 4.37 -17.77 -2.33
CA ASN A 12 3.05 -18.02 -2.88
C ASN A 12 2.44 -19.32 -2.31
N PRO A 13 1.34 -19.27 -1.53
CA PRO A 13 0.61 -20.49 -1.28
C PRO A 13 0.13 -21.05 -2.62
N GLY A 14 0.44 -22.31 -2.92
CA GLY A 14 0.32 -22.87 -4.28
C GLY A 14 -1.06 -22.75 -4.95
N TYR A 15 -2.11 -22.38 -4.21
CA TYR A 15 -3.40 -22.01 -4.77
C TYR A 15 -3.40 -20.69 -5.57
N MET A 16 -2.62 -19.70 -5.17
CA MET A 16 -2.58 -18.40 -5.85
C MET A 16 -1.78 -18.48 -7.16
N MET A 17 -0.72 -19.29 -7.21
CA MET A 17 0.02 -19.57 -8.46
C MET A 17 -0.88 -20.13 -9.57
N ARG A 18 -1.89 -20.95 -9.22
CA ARG A 18 -2.81 -21.55 -10.21
C ARG A 18 -3.62 -20.49 -10.96
N SER A 19 -3.98 -19.40 -10.30
CA SER A 19 -4.84 -18.37 -10.87
C SER A 19 -4.09 -17.08 -11.22
N LEU A 20 -2.77 -17.03 -11.05
CA LEU A 20 -1.97 -15.81 -11.25
C LEU A 20 -2.12 -15.22 -12.66
N HIS A 21 -2.28 -16.06 -13.67
CA HIS A 21 -2.51 -15.67 -15.06
C HIS A 21 -3.87 -14.98 -15.30
N LEU A 22 -4.82 -15.11 -14.36
CA LEU A 22 -6.12 -14.45 -14.38
C LEU A 22 -6.12 -13.13 -13.59
N MET A 23 -5.06 -12.85 -12.83
CA MET A 23 -4.97 -11.68 -11.96
C MET A 23 -4.53 -10.42 -12.73
N PRO A 24 -4.88 -9.21 -12.25
CA PRO A 24 -4.40 -7.97 -12.82
C PRO A 24 -2.88 -7.86 -12.79
N LYS A 25 -2.28 -7.21 -13.79
CA LYS A 25 -0.83 -6.95 -13.80
C LYS A 25 -0.51 -5.68 -13.01
N ARG A 26 0.73 -5.55 -12.52
CA ARG A 26 1.20 -4.37 -11.78
C ARG A 26 2.31 -3.61 -12.51
N GLY A 27 2.54 -2.38 -12.09
CA GLY A 27 3.72 -1.60 -12.47
C GLY A 27 4.98 -2.04 -11.71
N ALA A 28 6.14 -1.57 -12.17
CA ALA A 28 7.44 -1.88 -11.55
C ALA A 28 7.72 -1.13 -10.23
N HIS A 29 7.01 -0.03 -9.96
CA HIS A 29 7.18 0.72 -8.70
C HIS A 29 6.71 -0.13 -7.52
N ASP A 30 7.42 -0.05 -6.40
CA ASP A 30 7.11 -0.78 -5.16
C ASP A 30 5.71 -0.47 -4.61
N ILE A 31 5.20 0.76 -4.72
CA ILE A 31 3.82 1.14 -4.36
C ILE A 31 2.76 0.35 -5.16
N TRP A 32 3.12 -0.21 -6.32
CA TRP A 32 2.24 -1.07 -7.12
C TRP A 32 2.46 -2.56 -6.84
N GLN A 33 3.40 -2.91 -5.95
CA GLN A 33 3.62 -4.27 -5.52
C GLN A 33 2.63 -4.67 -4.44
N HIS A 34 2.04 -5.84 -4.60
CA HIS A 34 1.51 -6.54 -3.44
C HIS A 34 2.68 -7.11 -2.63
N SER A 35 3.16 -6.36 -1.63
CA SER A 35 4.10 -6.85 -0.62
C SER A 35 3.36 -7.47 0.55
N GLN A 36 3.97 -8.45 1.20
CA GLN A 36 3.60 -8.89 2.55
C GLN A 36 4.77 -8.62 3.49
N ASP A 37 5.36 -7.43 3.36
CA ASP A 37 6.53 -7.04 4.16
C ASP A 37 6.09 -6.45 5.49
N TYR A 38 5.60 -7.33 6.36
CA TYR A 38 5.15 -6.95 7.69
C TYR A 38 6.23 -6.21 8.49
N TRP A 39 7.51 -6.57 8.33
CA TRP A 39 8.61 -5.99 9.11
C TRP A 39 8.87 -4.53 8.79
N ARG A 40 8.70 -4.13 7.53
CA ARG A 40 8.75 -2.74 7.11
C ARG A 40 7.43 -2.02 7.41
N GLU A 41 6.31 -2.62 7.03
CA GLU A 41 4.99 -2.01 7.14
C GLU A 41 4.60 -1.72 8.60
N LYS A 42 5.05 -2.54 9.58
CA LYS A 42 4.79 -2.27 11.00
C LYS A 42 5.40 -0.95 11.50
N ASP A 43 6.49 -0.50 10.88
CA ASP A 43 7.19 0.73 11.28
C ASP A 43 6.69 1.92 10.46
N GLU A 44 6.35 1.71 9.19
CA GLU A 44 5.91 2.77 8.27
C GLU A 44 4.43 3.12 8.41
N MET A 45 3.54 2.14 8.49
CA MET A 45 2.08 2.38 8.52
C MET A 45 1.62 3.28 9.68
N PRO A 46 2.16 3.17 10.91
CA PRO A 46 1.79 4.06 12.01
C PRO A 46 2.18 5.53 11.79
N LEU A 47 3.07 5.84 10.84
CA LEU A 47 3.53 7.20 10.56
C LEU A 47 2.63 7.95 9.57
N ILE A 48 1.63 7.28 8.98
CA ILE A 48 0.71 7.89 8.03
C ILE A 48 -0.19 8.90 8.75
N ASP A 49 -0.21 10.14 8.25
CA ASP A 49 -1.17 11.15 8.70
C ASP A 49 -2.55 10.85 8.11
N LEU A 50 -3.41 10.23 8.92
CA LEU A 50 -4.78 9.89 8.53
C LEU A 50 -5.68 11.11 8.34
N ASP A 51 -5.24 12.30 8.79
CA ASP A 51 -5.96 13.55 8.55
C ASP A 51 -5.48 14.26 7.27
N GLY A 52 -4.57 13.64 6.48
CA GLY A 52 -4.06 14.17 5.22
C GLY A 52 -5.15 14.43 4.18
N GLU A 53 -4.95 15.47 3.35
CA GLU A 53 -5.96 15.91 2.36
C GLU A 53 -6.21 14.90 1.24
N GLU A 54 -5.32 13.92 1.08
CA GLU A 54 -5.44 12.80 0.15
C GLU A 54 -6.53 11.81 0.57
N PHE A 55 -6.93 11.78 1.85
CA PHE A 55 -7.95 10.88 2.37
C PHE A 55 -9.34 11.53 2.40
N VAL A 56 -10.34 10.88 1.79
CA VAL A 56 -11.73 11.34 1.73
C VAL A 56 -12.64 10.27 2.35
N TYR A 57 -13.22 10.53 3.51
CA TYR A 57 -13.98 9.52 4.27
C TYR A 57 -15.51 9.66 4.13
N ASP A 58 -16.03 10.88 4.02
CA ASP A 58 -17.46 11.20 3.97
C ASP A 58 -17.86 11.98 2.70
N GLY A 59 -16.99 11.94 1.68
CA GLY A 59 -17.11 12.77 0.49
C GLY A 59 -16.49 14.16 0.64
N ILE A 60 -15.92 14.47 1.81
CA ILE A 60 -15.12 15.66 2.07
C ILE A 60 -13.69 15.21 2.38
N ALA A 61 -12.71 15.92 1.83
CA ALA A 61 -11.30 15.67 2.15
C ALA A 61 -11.06 15.86 3.64
N ALA A 62 -10.28 14.96 4.23
CA ALA A 62 -9.79 15.10 5.59
C ALA A 62 -8.96 16.37 5.70
N ARG A 63 -9.02 17.00 6.87
CA ARG A 63 -8.41 18.30 7.08
C ARG A 63 -7.05 18.11 7.74
N ALA A 64 -5.99 18.36 6.98
CA ALA A 64 -4.64 18.29 7.49
C ALA A 64 -4.50 19.14 8.78
N LYS A 65 -3.90 18.55 9.82
CA LYS A 65 -3.57 19.31 11.03
C LYS A 65 -2.59 20.43 10.66
N SER A 66 -2.82 21.64 11.17
CA SER A 66 -1.85 22.72 11.07
C SER A 66 -0.50 22.25 11.64
N LYS A 67 0.59 22.56 10.95
CA LYS A 67 1.97 22.27 11.39
C LYS A 67 2.31 22.88 12.76
N ASP A 68 1.50 23.82 13.25
CA ASP A 68 1.67 24.46 14.56
C ASP A 68 1.37 23.52 15.74
N ASN A 69 0.68 22.40 15.52
CA ASN A 69 0.23 21.50 16.58
C ASN A 69 1.24 20.39 16.93
N ALA A 70 2.40 20.35 16.26
CA ALA A 70 3.44 19.32 16.44
C ALA A 70 4.59 19.75 17.38
N LEU A 71 4.49 20.92 18.02
CA LEU A 71 5.52 21.49 18.90
C LEU A 71 5.05 21.72 20.35
N VAL A 72 3.99 21.04 20.79
CA VAL A 72 3.56 21.02 22.21
C VAL A 72 3.66 19.62 22.78
#